data_AF-A0A523VHU3-F1
#
_entry.id   AF-A0A523VHU3-F1
#
_cell.length_a   1.000
_cell.length_b   1.000
_cell.length_c   1.000
_cell.angle_alpha   90.00
_cell.angle_beta   90.00
_cell.angle_gamma   90.00
#
_symmetry.space_group_name_H-M   'P 1'
#
loop_
_entity.id
_entity.type
_entity.pdbx_description
1 polymer ?
#
loop_
_entity_poly.entity_id
_entity_poly.type
_entity_poly.pdbx_seq_one_letter_code
_entity_poly.pdbx_strand_id
1 'polypeptide(L)'
;MTKQLLVIAFKTAGYTHIEERVVPPNGQKCVRISSGLTGSLRKKGVAMNKKIKVAVLVFAFLICAGSVSGFVTHKDPHGFSLDYPEGWVVRVIGRGCIVVGKDVENMMGPMAWIWPVTLRQTATTKSVVDSMVTILKESYPDLEILSLRKLSTVQGTVALKFSYSDRGTKYRGLLLCTVEGKRAMLSGFVSPLETYAQSRANLVKILSSFKVDPTLRDASRIVPPDDEFITYKDPNEGAFTLKVPKGWKVEGGVVRPYIDAAVALEMKKDAEGITAISYYAPLPPLFAEPNETLSMAGFIEGSRYNPSYGAAQDMIVYHYLPGQSYIREWLLPQIRQYYPDIRILSSRDRPDLLKSLPQIPWFDVSQSCAEAEVEGTVEGTKVKGKIVVFTQLIRPPGMSSGIWLANVLLYNAPPQKLEQLEAIANKMKDTFRVDPAWAVREAQEQIKRSQIISQSADDVARIIRQTYEKRSAVMDEISRKWSNAILGKVDLVDSETGEINWGVPSGSNYYWRQGDLIIGTEIHERPSIDS
;
A
#
# COMPACT_ATOMS: atom_id res chain seq x y z
N MET A 1 -6.68 -15.10 -9.44
CA MET A 1 -6.84 -13.65 -9.16
C MET A 1 -6.08 -13.15 -7.93
N THR A 2 -5.57 -14.02 -7.07
CA THR A 2 -5.20 -13.66 -5.69
C THR A 2 -3.68 -13.69 -5.43
N LYS A 3 -2.88 -14.11 -6.42
CA LYS A 3 -1.40 -14.02 -6.40
C LYS A 3 -0.90 -12.60 -6.14
N GLN A 4 -1.71 -11.60 -6.48
CA GLN A 4 -1.39 -10.18 -6.35
C GLN A 4 -2.17 -9.46 -5.25
N LEU A 5 -3.34 -9.96 -4.82
CA LEU A 5 -4.10 -9.35 -3.73
C LEU A 5 -3.32 -9.37 -2.41
N LEU A 6 -2.54 -10.41 -2.18
CA LEU A 6 -1.73 -10.55 -0.98
C LEU A 6 -0.33 -9.90 -1.12
N VAL A 7 0.20 -9.87 -2.35
CA VAL A 7 1.41 -9.10 -2.68
C VAL A 7 1.14 -7.60 -2.65
N ILE A 8 -0.08 -7.13 -2.93
CA ILE A 8 -0.52 -5.71 -2.86
C ILE A 8 -0.91 -5.33 -1.42
N ALA A 9 -1.56 -6.23 -0.67
CA ALA A 9 -1.79 -6.05 0.76
C ALA A 9 -0.48 -5.86 1.53
N PHE A 10 0.60 -6.57 1.17
CA PHE A 10 1.88 -6.46 1.88
C PHE A 10 2.93 -5.56 1.23
N LYS A 11 2.89 -5.28 -0.09
CA LYS A 11 3.75 -4.26 -0.69
C LYS A 11 3.40 -2.85 -0.22
N THR A 12 2.14 -2.56 0.10
CA THR A 12 1.77 -1.29 0.77
C THR A 12 2.40 -1.14 2.15
N ALA A 13 2.82 -2.25 2.78
CA ALA A 13 3.46 -2.29 4.09
C ALA A 13 4.98 -2.61 4.08
N GLY A 14 5.65 -2.78 2.94
CA GLY A 14 7.10 -3.06 2.94
C GLY A 14 7.67 -3.31 1.54
N TYR A 15 8.59 -2.45 1.09
CA TYR A 15 9.31 -2.63 -0.17
C TYR A 15 10.78 -2.95 0.08
N THR A 16 11.23 -4.09 -0.42
CA THR A 16 12.56 -4.23 -1.02
C THR A 16 12.46 -4.99 -2.33
N HIS A 17 13.20 -4.49 -3.31
CA HIS A 17 13.41 -5.04 -4.64
C HIS A 17 14.07 -6.43 -4.55
N ILE A 18 13.56 -7.42 -5.27
CA ILE A 18 14.37 -8.58 -5.67
C ILE A 18 14.64 -8.38 -7.16
N GLU A 19 15.87 -7.99 -7.51
CA GLU A 19 16.35 -8.13 -8.88
C GLU A 19 16.54 -9.60 -9.19
N GLU A 20 15.74 -10.10 -10.12
CA GLU A 20 15.97 -11.39 -10.77
C GLU A 20 17.18 -11.23 -11.71
N ARG A 21 18.39 -11.52 -11.24
CA ARG A 21 19.53 -11.77 -12.15
C ARG A 21 19.29 -13.11 -12.84
N VAL A 22 18.60 -13.07 -13.97
CA VAL A 22 18.69 -14.13 -14.97
C VAL A 22 20.14 -14.11 -15.49
N VAL A 23 20.94 -15.08 -15.05
CA VAL A 23 22.24 -15.38 -15.63
C VAL A 23 21.98 -16.09 -16.97
N PRO A 24 22.34 -15.51 -18.12
CA PRO A 24 22.31 -16.25 -19.37
C PRO A 24 23.50 -17.24 -19.39
N PRO A 25 23.29 -18.50 -19.78
CA PRO A 25 24.40 -19.43 -19.95
C PRO A 25 25.12 -19.08 -21.25
N ASN A 26 26.44 -18.91 -21.14
CA ASN A 26 27.45 -18.97 -22.20
C ASN A 26 27.47 -17.87 -23.27
N GLY A 27 28.53 -17.04 -23.19
CA GLY A 27 29.57 -17.02 -24.22
C GLY A 27 29.40 -16.12 -25.45
N GLN A 28 30.18 -15.02 -25.46
CA GLN A 28 30.65 -14.23 -26.62
C GLN A 28 29.59 -13.36 -27.34
N LYS A 29 29.81 -12.10 -27.75
CA LYS A 29 31.02 -11.40 -28.21
C LYS A 29 30.82 -9.87 -28.12
N CYS A 30 31.95 -9.18 -28.05
CA CYS A 30 32.17 -7.74 -28.06
C CYS A 30 31.54 -7.00 -29.27
N VAL A 31 30.89 -5.84 -29.06
CA VAL A 31 30.84 -4.75 -30.05
C VAL A 31 30.95 -3.39 -29.34
N ARG A 32 31.99 -2.66 -29.78
CA ARG A 32 32.35 -1.28 -29.46
C ARG A 32 31.62 -0.38 -30.47
N ILE A 33 30.90 0.66 -30.04
CA ILE A 33 30.44 1.72 -30.94
C ILE A 33 30.98 3.05 -30.45
N SER A 34 31.79 3.65 -31.32
CA SER A 34 32.49 4.90 -31.19
C SER A 34 31.60 6.11 -31.48
N SER A 35 31.93 7.21 -30.80
CA SER A 35 31.56 8.58 -31.09
C SER A 35 31.96 9.03 -32.51
N GLY A 36 31.11 9.85 -33.13
CA GLY A 36 31.55 10.75 -34.21
C GLY A 36 30.40 11.24 -35.09
N LEU A 37 30.06 12.54 -34.99
CA LEU A 37 29.83 13.38 -36.17
C LEU A 37 29.90 14.86 -35.82
N THR A 38 30.57 15.57 -36.72
CA THR A 38 31.20 16.88 -36.67
C THR A 38 30.47 17.92 -37.52
N GLY A 39 30.63 19.21 -37.16
CA GLY A 39 30.57 20.38 -38.06
C GLY A 39 29.18 21.00 -38.26
N SER A 40 28.97 22.30 -38.49
CA SER A 40 29.85 23.45 -38.76
C SER A 40 29.02 24.75 -38.69
N LEU A 41 29.69 25.86 -38.41
CA LEU A 41 29.19 27.24 -38.25
C LEU A 41 28.58 27.88 -39.51
N ARG A 42 27.60 28.80 -39.33
CA ARG A 42 27.66 30.16 -39.94
C ARG A 42 26.65 31.17 -39.35
N LYS A 43 27.14 32.41 -39.23
CA LYS A 43 26.57 33.65 -38.67
C LYS A 43 25.53 34.34 -39.57
N LYS A 44 24.65 35.15 -38.93
CA LYS A 44 24.17 36.54 -39.24
C LYS A 44 22.79 36.69 -38.58
N GLY A 45 22.38 37.71 -37.82
CA GLY A 45 22.80 39.10 -37.65
C GLY A 45 21.61 40.03 -37.98
N VAL A 46 21.32 41.01 -37.10
CA VAL A 46 20.53 42.26 -37.29
C VAL A 46 19.12 42.35 -36.65
N ALA A 47 19.05 43.11 -35.53
CA ALA A 47 18.23 44.29 -35.16
C ALA A 47 16.74 44.40 -35.62
N MET A 48 15.79 45.10 -34.98
CA MET A 48 15.65 45.87 -33.72
C MET A 48 14.21 46.43 -33.69
N ASN A 49 13.65 46.61 -32.48
CA ASN A 49 12.65 47.61 -32.07
C ASN A 49 11.11 47.46 -32.31
N LYS A 50 10.43 47.37 -31.15
CA LYS A 50 9.45 48.34 -30.57
C LYS A 50 7.93 48.15 -30.77
N LYS A 51 7.30 47.86 -29.61
CA LYS A 51 6.04 48.37 -28.99
C LYS A 51 5.03 47.23 -28.72
N ILE A 52 4.30 47.10 -27.61
CA ILE A 52 4.10 47.82 -26.34
C ILE A 52 3.28 46.86 -25.43
N LYS A 53 3.67 46.75 -24.14
CA LYS A 53 2.90 46.53 -22.86
C LYS A 53 1.68 45.57 -22.81
N VAL A 54 1.31 44.88 -21.71
CA VAL A 54 1.86 44.37 -20.44
C VAL A 54 0.72 43.49 -19.88
N ALA A 55 0.99 42.28 -19.37
CA ALA A 55 0.33 41.70 -18.16
C ALA A 55 0.91 40.31 -17.82
N VAL A 56 2.08 40.34 -17.18
CA VAL A 56 2.54 39.52 -16.04
C VAL A 56 1.90 38.13 -15.85
N LEU A 57 2.60 37.10 -16.33
CA LEU A 57 2.47 35.72 -15.88
C LEU A 57 3.87 35.29 -15.42
N VAL A 58 4.10 35.28 -14.11
CA VAL A 58 5.36 34.82 -13.51
C VAL A 58 5.33 33.30 -13.51
N PHE A 59 5.80 32.71 -14.61
CA PHE A 59 6.34 31.36 -14.65
C PHE A 59 7.83 31.47 -14.27
N ALA A 60 8.14 31.24 -12.99
CA ALA A 60 9.52 30.98 -12.60
C ALA A 60 9.78 29.48 -12.76
N PHE A 61 10.22 29.11 -13.97
CA PHE A 61 11.10 27.97 -14.18
C PHE A 61 12.37 28.23 -13.34
N LEU A 62 12.50 27.58 -12.18
CA LEU A 62 13.81 27.43 -11.56
C LEU A 62 14.49 26.21 -12.17
N ILE A 63 15.28 26.50 -13.20
CA ILE A 63 16.50 25.76 -13.50
C ILE A 63 17.37 25.90 -12.25
N CYS A 64 17.49 24.85 -11.44
CA CYS A 64 18.42 24.82 -10.32
C CYS A 64 19.86 24.76 -10.86
N ALA A 65 20.40 25.93 -11.21
CA ALA A 65 21.83 26.17 -11.20
C ALA A 65 22.30 26.20 -9.74
N GLY A 66 23.45 25.58 -9.49
CA GLY A 66 23.99 25.36 -8.15
C GLY A 66 24.38 26.63 -7.38
N SER A 67 24.36 26.45 -6.05
CA SER A 67 25.01 27.22 -4.98
C SER A 67 24.42 28.57 -4.54
N VAL A 68 23.59 28.52 -3.49
CA VAL A 68 23.99 28.99 -2.15
C VAL A 68 23.51 27.93 -1.15
N SER A 69 24.42 27.21 -0.48
CA SER A 69 24.05 26.21 0.52
C SER A 69 23.57 26.92 1.80
N GLY A 70 22.26 27.11 1.94
CA GLY A 70 21.67 27.50 3.22
C GLY A 70 21.97 26.43 4.27
N PHE A 71 22.32 26.86 5.47
CA PHE A 71 22.27 25.98 6.64
C PHE A 71 20.91 26.15 7.29
N VAL A 72 20.30 25.04 7.69
CA VAL A 72 19.02 24.99 8.40
C VAL A 72 19.28 24.51 9.83
N THR A 73 18.61 25.12 10.80
CA THR A 73 18.68 24.69 12.20
C THR A 73 17.65 23.59 12.45
N HIS A 74 18.13 22.43 12.87
CA HIS A 74 17.32 21.33 13.40
C HIS A 74 17.06 21.54 14.89
N LYS A 75 15.82 21.30 15.32
CA LYS A 75 15.44 21.23 16.74
C LYS A 75 14.78 19.88 16.97
N ASP A 76 15.38 19.07 17.85
CA ASP A 76 15.01 17.67 17.99
C ASP A 76 14.35 17.37 19.34
N PRO A 77 13.28 16.55 19.37
CA PRO A 77 12.62 16.14 20.61
C PRO A 77 13.54 15.35 21.57
N HIS A 78 14.71 14.89 21.15
CA HIS A 78 15.71 14.32 22.06
C HIS A 78 16.42 15.37 22.93
N GLY A 79 16.13 16.66 22.76
CA GLY A 79 16.69 17.75 23.57
C GLY A 79 17.99 18.32 23.00
N PHE A 80 18.08 18.46 21.68
CA PHE A 80 19.24 19.08 21.03
C PHE A 80 18.85 19.94 19.83
N SER A 81 19.77 20.80 19.44
CA SER A 81 19.73 21.52 18.17
C SER A 81 21.08 21.49 17.48
N LEU A 82 21.09 21.57 16.14
CA LEU A 82 22.30 21.69 15.32
C LEU A 82 21.96 22.33 13.98
N ASP A 83 22.95 22.88 13.30
CA ASP A 83 22.80 23.39 11.94
C ASP A 83 23.34 22.38 10.94
N TYR A 84 22.64 22.19 9.83
CA TYR A 84 23.05 21.28 8.76
C TYR A 84 22.77 21.87 7.37
N PRO A 85 23.51 21.45 6.32
CA PRO A 85 23.25 21.94 4.96
C PRO A 85 21.86 21.53 4.46
N GLU A 86 21.21 22.44 3.73
CA GLU A 86 19.94 22.13 3.06
C GLU A 86 20.04 20.86 2.19
N GLY A 87 18.99 20.04 2.24
CA GLY A 87 18.94 18.75 1.54
C GLY A 87 19.65 17.58 2.24
N TRP A 88 20.27 17.81 3.41
CA TRP A 88 20.76 16.72 4.26
C TRP A 88 19.68 16.32 5.28
N VAL A 89 19.89 15.18 5.94
CA VAL A 89 18.95 14.60 6.89
C VAL A 89 19.63 14.40 8.23
N VAL A 90 18.91 14.67 9.32
CA VAL A 90 19.30 14.35 10.69
C VAL A 90 18.51 13.12 11.16
N ARG A 91 19.20 12.18 11.79
CA ARG A 91 18.59 10.99 12.42
C ARG A 91 19.22 10.72 13.78
N VAL A 92 18.42 10.19 14.69
CA VAL A 92 18.90 9.57 15.93
C VAL A 92 18.78 8.06 15.77
N ILE A 93 19.90 7.35 15.81
CA ILE A 93 19.97 5.90 15.61
C ILE A 93 20.45 5.18 16.88
N GLY A 94 20.02 3.93 17.03
CA GLY A 94 20.40 3.08 18.15
C GLY A 94 20.12 3.74 19.49
N ARG A 95 21.16 3.81 20.35
CA ARG A 95 21.08 4.39 21.70
C ARG A 95 21.45 5.87 21.73
N GLY A 96 20.89 6.67 20.84
CA GLY A 96 21.05 8.12 20.84
C GLY A 96 22.25 8.64 20.04
N CYS A 97 22.76 7.88 19.06
CA CYS A 97 23.76 8.39 18.13
C CYS A 97 23.09 9.28 17.10
N ILE A 98 23.44 10.56 17.07
CA ILE A 98 22.94 11.53 16.10
C ILE A 98 23.80 11.44 14.86
N VAL A 99 23.20 11.23 13.69
CA VAL A 99 23.88 11.16 12.39
C VAL A 99 23.27 12.18 11.45
N VAL A 100 24.14 12.92 10.76
CA VAL A 100 23.78 13.96 9.80
C VAL A 100 24.48 13.68 8.47
N GLY A 101 23.71 13.54 7.38
CA GLY A 101 24.26 13.12 6.09
C GLY A 101 23.27 13.28 4.95
N LYS A 102 23.75 13.06 3.71
CA LYS A 102 22.86 12.99 2.53
C LYS A 102 22.14 11.64 2.43
N ASP A 103 22.82 10.56 2.81
CA ASP A 103 22.30 9.20 2.77
C ASP A 103 22.62 8.48 4.09
N VAL A 104 21.88 8.88 5.13
CA VAL A 104 22.04 8.33 6.49
C VAL A 104 21.50 6.89 6.56
N GLU A 105 20.53 6.52 5.72
CA GLU A 105 19.92 5.19 5.74
C GLU A 105 20.91 4.12 5.27
N ASN A 106 21.66 4.38 4.20
CA ASN A 106 22.68 3.46 3.72
C ASN A 106 24.06 3.69 4.35
N MET A 107 24.19 4.70 5.22
CA MET A 107 25.46 5.15 5.81
C MET A 107 26.51 5.46 4.73
N MET A 108 26.10 6.18 3.68
CA MET A 108 26.95 6.49 2.53
C MET A 108 27.22 7.98 2.36
N GLY A 109 28.39 8.30 1.79
CA GLY A 109 28.78 9.67 1.49
C GLY A 109 29.27 10.46 2.70
N PRO A 110 29.32 11.80 2.61
CA PRO A 110 29.77 12.65 3.71
C PRO A 110 28.77 12.65 4.86
N MET A 111 29.25 12.35 6.07
CA MET A 111 28.41 12.25 7.28
C MET A 111 29.14 12.75 8.52
N ALA A 112 28.41 13.38 9.42
CA ALA A 112 28.85 13.72 10.76
C ALA A 112 28.04 12.91 11.80
N TRP A 113 28.65 12.59 12.94
CA TRP A 113 27.98 11.94 14.06
C TRP A 113 28.33 12.55 15.40
N ILE A 114 27.39 12.45 16.32
CA ILE A 114 27.50 12.90 17.71
C ILE A 114 26.83 11.84 18.58
N TRP A 115 27.58 11.25 19.49
CA TRP A 115 27.11 10.13 20.29
C TRP A 115 27.48 10.33 21.76
N PRO A 116 26.53 10.81 22.58
CA PRO A 116 26.66 10.76 24.03
C PRO A 116 26.47 9.31 24.51
N VAL A 117 27.46 8.80 25.24
CA VAL A 117 27.47 7.42 25.75
C VAL A 117 27.59 7.42 27.26
N THR A 118 26.75 6.62 27.92
CA THR A 118 26.92 6.29 29.34
C THR A 118 27.65 4.96 29.46
N LEU A 119 28.83 4.97 30.05
CA LEU A 119 29.68 3.81 30.29
C LEU A 119 29.23 3.06 31.55
N ARG A 120 29.30 1.72 31.52
CA ARG A 120 28.95 0.87 32.67
C ARG A 120 29.84 1.16 33.89
N GLN A 121 31.13 1.35 33.62
CA GLN A 121 32.16 1.67 34.60
C GLN A 121 32.96 2.88 34.14
N THR A 122 33.68 3.50 35.06
CA THR A 122 34.62 4.59 34.74
C THR A 122 35.69 4.07 33.78
N ALA A 123 35.96 4.81 32.72
CA ALA A 123 37.00 4.46 31.75
C ALA A 123 37.90 5.66 31.45
N THR A 124 39.09 5.38 30.93
CA THR A 124 39.97 6.42 30.39
C THR A 124 39.63 6.68 28.93
N THR A 125 39.91 7.88 28.43
CA THR A 125 39.75 8.22 27.00
C THR A 125 40.49 7.22 26.11
N LYS A 126 41.69 6.77 26.52
CA LYS A 126 42.46 5.75 25.80
C LYS A 126 41.70 4.42 25.70
N SER A 127 41.16 3.91 26.82
CA SER A 127 40.41 2.64 26.81
C SER A 127 39.17 2.70 25.91
N VAL A 128 38.46 3.84 25.89
CA VAL A 128 37.31 4.03 25.00
C VAL A 128 37.74 4.08 23.54
N VAL A 129 38.81 4.81 23.22
CA VAL A 129 39.35 4.87 21.85
C VAL A 129 39.85 3.51 21.38
N ASP A 130 40.59 2.77 22.21
CA ASP A 130 41.08 1.43 21.89
C ASP A 130 39.90 0.49 21.57
N SER A 131 38.84 0.53 22.39
CA SER A 131 37.62 -0.27 22.15
C SER A 131 36.92 0.12 20.84
N MET A 132 36.83 1.42 20.55
CA MET A 132 36.25 1.92 19.30
C MET A 132 37.06 1.48 18.08
N VAL A 133 38.40 1.52 18.14
CA VAL A 133 39.26 1.05 17.05
C VAL A 133 39.06 -0.45 16.83
N THR A 134 38.92 -1.26 17.89
CA THR A 134 38.61 -2.68 17.77
C THR A 134 37.29 -2.91 17.03
N ILE A 135 36.20 -2.25 17.45
CA ILE A 135 34.88 -2.36 16.81
C ILE A 135 34.94 -1.92 15.33
N LEU A 136 35.64 -0.82 15.05
CA LEU A 136 35.79 -0.34 13.68
C LEU A 136 36.60 -1.31 12.80
N LYS A 137 37.61 -1.99 13.35
CA LYS A 137 38.39 -3.01 12.62
C LYS A 137 37.60 -4.29 12.36
N GLU A 138 36.69 -4.66 13.25
CA GLU A 138 35.77 -5.78 13.03
C GLU A 138 34.82 -5.49 11.87
N SER A 139 34.38 -4.23 11.72
CA SER A 139 33.49 -3.81 10.63
C SER A 139 34.24 -3.52 9.33
N TYR A 140 35.46 -2.98 9.44
CA TYR A 140 36.30 -2.54 8.33
C TYR A 140 37.72 -3.10 8.52
N PRO A 141 38.01 -4.30 8.01
CA PRO A 141 39.31 -4.95 8.20
C PRO A 141 40.50 -4.16 7.65
N ASP A 142 40.26 -3.27 6.67
CA ASP A 142 41.27 -2.41 6.05
C ASP A 142 41.41 -1.04 6.76
N LEU A 143 40.81 -0.85 7.93
CA LEU A 143 40.91 0.38 8.71
C LEU A 143 42.37 0.73 9.03
N GLU A 144 42.80 1.88 8.53
CA GLU A 144 44.11 2.47 8.75
C GLU A 144 44.00 3.66 9.72
N ILE A 145 44.80 3.63 10.78
CA ILE A 145 44.91 4.74 11.73
C ILE A 145 46.01 5.69 11.27
N LEU A 146 45.61 6.86 10.76
CA LEU A 146 46.53 7.85 10.18
C LEU A 146 47.19 8.72 11.25
N SER A 147 46.50 8.99 12.36
CA SER A 147 47.03 9.79 13.47
C SER A 147 46.17 9.64 14.71
N LEU A 148 46.81 9.56 15.88
CA LEU A 148 46.16 9.62 17.19
C LEU A 148 46.84 10.70 18.03
N ARG A 149 46.10 11.71 18.48
CA ARG A 149 46.66 12.85 19.23
C ARG A 149 45.74 13.27 20.37
N LYS A 150 46.33 13.53 21.53
CA LYS A 150 45.61 14.22 22.62
C LYS A 150 45.50 15.71 22.27
N LEU A 151 44.31 16.28 22.39
CA LEU A 151 44.11 17.71 22.16
C LEU A 151 44.51 18.48 23.43
N SER A 152 45.35 19.50 23.28
CA SER A 152 45.76 20.37 24.38
C SER A 152 44.68 21.37 24.77
N THR A 153 43.81 21.72 23.82
CA THR A 153 42.76 22.74 23.98
C THR A 153 41.52 22.26 24.72
N VAL A 154 41.31 20.93 24.81
CA VAL A 154 40.17 20.35 25.52
C VAL A 154 40.69 19.19 26.38
N GLN A 155 40.65 19.38 27.70
CA GLN A 155 41.17 18.41 28.65
C GLN A 155 40.43 17.08 28.53
N GLY A 156 41.17 15.98 28.44
CA GLY A 156 40.58 14.64 28.33
C GLY A 156 40.09 14.24 26.93
N THR A 157 40.31 15.08 25.91
CA THR A 157 39.91 14.77 24.52
C THR A 157 41.06 14.19 23.70
N VAL A 158 40.74 13.14 22.93
CA VAL A 158 41.63 12.52 21.94
C VAL A 158 41.02 12.66 20.56
N ALA A 159 41.84 13.03 19.58
CA ALA A 159 41.50 13.09 18.18
C ALA A 159 42.18 11.94 17.42
N LEU A 160 41.37 11.16 16.71
CA LEU A 160 41.77 10.04 15.88
C LEU A 160 41.43 10.35 14.41
N LYS A 161 42.44 10.34 13.54
CA LYS A 161 42.26 10.37 12.08
C LYS A 161 42.44 8.98 11.53
N PHE A 162 41.56 8.58 10.63
CA PHE A 162 41.55 7.22 10.08
C PHE A 162 41.07 7.21 8.62
N SER A 163 41.29 6.09 7.95
CA SER A 163 40.71 5.78 6.64
C SER A 163 40.34 4.30 6.56
N TYR A 164 39.35 3.98 5.73
CA TYR A 164 38.88 2.61 5.46
C TYR A 164 38.19 2.59 4.10
N SER A 165 37.85 1.41 3.58
CA SER A 165 37.03 1.24 2.39
C SER A 165 35.71 0.57 2.73
N ASP A 166 34.64 1.05 2.09
CA ASP A 166 33.32 0.45 2.17
C ASP A 166 32.65 0.49 0.78
N ARG A 167 32.10 -0.66 0.37
CA ARG A 167 31.48 -0.87 -0.97
C ARG A 167 32.31 -0.29 -2.13
N GLY A 168 33.62 -0.46 -2.09
CA GLY A 168 34.56 0.02 -3.12
C GLY A 168 34.91 1.51 -3.05
N THR A 169 34.36 2.27 -2.10
CA THR A 169 34.68 3.69 -1.89
C THR A 169 35.65 3.85 -0.72
N LYS A 170 36.75 4.60 -0.90
CA LYS A 170 37.68 4.91 0.19
C LYS A 170 37.22 6.13 0.96
N TYR A 171 37.13 6.01 2.27
CA TYR A 171 36.72 7.06 3.20
C TYR A 171 37.89 7.57 4.02
N ARG A 172 37.78 8.83 4.45
CA ARG A 172 38.65 9.44 5.45
C ARG A 172 37.80 10.08 6.54
N GLY A 173 38.21 9.88 7.78
CA GLY A 173 37.46 10.30 8.95
C GLY A 173 38.27 10.97 10.04
N LEU A 174 37.56 11.69 10.89
CA LEU A 174 38.02 12.25 12.14
C LEU A 174 37.05 11.84 13.25
N LEU A 175 37.56 11.28 14.33
CA LEU A 175 36.84 10.99 15.56
C LEU A 175 37.45 11.80 16.70
N LEU A 176 36.60 12.43 17.48
CA LEU A 176 36.89 13.06 18.75
C LEU A 176 36.24 12.23 19.84
N CYS A 177 37.02 11.91 20.87
CA CYS A 177 36.54 11.18 22.03
C CYS A 177 36.89 11.99 23.27
N THR A 178 35.88 12.36 24.05
CA THR A 178 36.04 12.98 25.37
C THR A 178 35.40 12.08 26.40
N VAL A 179 36.10 11.80 27.50
CA VAL A 179 35.60 10.93 28.58
C VAL A 179 35.73 11.64 29.91
N GLU A 180 34.64 11.66 30.66
CA GLU A 180 34.55 12.21 32.01
C GLU A 180 33.77 11.26 32.91
N GLY A 181 34.50 10.56 33.80
CA GLY A 181 33.92 9.54 34.69
C GLY A 181 33.26 8.40 33.90
N LYS A 182 31.93 8.28 34.03
CA LYS A 182 31.10 7.30 33.30
C LYS A 182 30.44 7.86 32.04
N ARG A 183 30.78 9.07 31.62
CA ARG A 183 30.21 9.71 30.43
C ARG A 183 31.29 9.81 29.35
N ALA A 184 30.94 9.45 28.14
CA ALA A 184 31.77 9.67 26.97
C ALA A 184 30.99 10.44 25.92
N MET A 185 31.66 11.34 25.20
CA MET A 185 31.15 11.97 24.00
C MET A 185 32.05 11.55 22.84
N LEU A 186 31.45 10.84 21.89
CA LEU A 186 32.09 10.47 20.63
C LEU A 186 31.49 11.35 19.55
N SER A 187 32.29 12.18 18.90
CA SER A 187 31.83 13.00 17.79
C SER A 187 32.82 12.97 16.65
N GLY A 188 32.36 13.16 15.42
CA GLY A 188 33.25 13.00 14.29
C GLY A 188 32.54 13.10 12.96
N PHE A 189 33.30 12.84 11.91
CA PHE A 189 32.76 12.78 10.56
C PHE A 189 33.61 11.87 9.69
N VAL A 190 33.00 11.35 8.63
CA VAL A 190 33.66 10.73 7.48
C VAL A 190 33.19 11.36 6.19
N SER A 191 34.03 11.27 5.17
CA SER A 191 33.65 11.60 3.80
C SER A 191 34.43 10.71 2.82
N PRO A 192 33.86 10.39 1.64
CA PRO A 192 34.63 9.81 0.55
C PRO A 192 35.87 10.66 0.30
N LEU A 193 37.00 10.01 0.04
CA LEU A 193 38.30 10.67 -0.10
C LEU A 193 38.27 11.75 -1.18
N GLU A 194 37.54 11.50 -2.28
CA GLU A 194 37.36 12.41 -3.41
C GLU A 194 36.66 13.72 -3.03
N THR A 195 35.69 13.66 -2.11
CA THR A 195 34.87 14.83 -1.70
C THR A 195 35.29 15.40 -0.35
N TYR A 196 36.26 14.79 0.34
CA TYR A 196 36.65 15.13 1.70
C TYR A 196 37.03 16.61 1.87
N ALA A 197 37.80 17.19 0.93
CA ALA A 197 38.20 18.59 1.01
C ALA A 197 37.00 19.55 0.93
N GLN A 198 36.00 19.22 0.10
CA GLN A 198 34.81 20.04 -0.12
C GLN A 198 33.81 19.91 1.02
N SER A 199 33.59 18.69 1.54
CA SER A 199 32.60 18.41 2.58
C SER A 199 33.07 18.80 3.98
N ARG A 200 34.39 18.83 4.22
CA ARG A 200 34.97 19.06 5.56
C ARG A 200 34.45 20.33 6.23
N ALA A 201 34.34 21.45 5.50
CA ALA A 201 33.85 22.70 6.09
C ALA A 201 32.42 22.57 6.62
N ASN A 202 31.55 21.91 5.85
CA ASN A 202 30.17 21.66 6.25
C ASN A 202 30.08 20.70 7.44
N LEU A 203 30.85 19.61 7.42
CA LEU A 203 30.90 18.61 8.49
C LEU A 203 31.40 19.21 9.82
N VAL A 204 32.42 20.06 9.76
CA VAL A 204 32.91 20.79 10.95
C VAL A 204 31.83 21.74 11.47
N LYS A 205 31.13 22.47 10.58
CA LYS A 205 30.06 23.38 10.99
C LYS A 205 28.89 22.66 11.67
N ILE A 206 28.52 21.47 11.18
CA ILE A 206 27.52 20.60 11.83
C ILE A 206 27.95 20.30 13.28
N LEU A 207 29.18 19.81 13.47
CA LEU A 207 29.67 19.45 14.80
C LEU A 207 29.79 20.67 15.73
N SER A 208 30.20 21.84 15.21
CA SER A 208 30.36 23.05 16.02
C SER A 208 29.06 23.75 16.40
N SER A 209 27.98 23.51 15.66
CA SER A 209 26.66 24.10 15.91
C SER A 209 25.81 23.30 16.89
N PHE A 210 26.22 22.06 17.20
CA PHE A 210 25.51 21.20 18.12
C PHE A 210 25.39 21.80 19.52
N LYS A 211 24.17 21.83 20.04
CA LYS A 211 23.83 22.31 21.38
C LYS A 211 22.83 21.36 22.01
N VAL A 212 23.09 21.00 23.27
CA VAL A 212 22.08 20.36 24.11
C VAL A 212 21.12 21.43 24.60
N ASP A 213 19.83 21.21 24.39
CA ASP A 213 18.75 22.09 24.83
C ASP A 213 17.66 21.24 25.50
N PRO A 214 17.69 21.13 26.84
CA PRO A 214 16.72 20.33 27.57
C PRO A 214 15.27 20.78 27.38
N THR A 215 15.03 22.03 26.99
CA THR A 215 13.68 22.56 26.77
C THR A 215 13.02 22.00 25.52
N LEU A 216 13.82 21.48 24.58
CA LEU A 216 13.34 20.77 23.39
C LEU A 216 12.97 19.32 23.68
N ARG A 217 13.34 18.77 24.85
CA ARG A 217 13.13 17.36 25.14
C ARG A 217 11.65 17.04 25.27
N ASP A 218 11.17 16.18 24.38
CA ASP A 218 9.80 15.70 24.36
C ASP A 218 9.76 14.18 24.13
N ALA A 219 9.62 13.43 25.22
CA ALA A 219 9.57 11.98 25.18
C ALA A 219 8.34 11.42 24.44
N SER A 220 7.26 12.20 24.28
CA SER A 220 6.08 11.76 23.53
C SER A 220 6.25 11.87 22.02
N ARG A 221 7.41 12.33 21.54
CA ARG A 221 7.76 12.42 20.11
C ARG A 221 8.96 11.54 19.72
N ILE A 222 9.56 10.83 20.68
CA ILE A 222 10.74 9.98 20.47
C ILE A 222 10.34 8.53 20.19
N VAL A 223 10.74 7.95 19.06
CA VAL A 223 10.54 6.51 18.81
C VAL A 223 11.43 5.70 19.75
N PRO A 224 10.93 4.61 20.37
CA PRO A 224 11.77 3.72 21.15
C PRO A 224 12.97 3.16 20.33
N PRO A 225 14.13 2.93 20.97
CA PRO A 225 15.28 2.35 20.30
C PRO A 225 15.00 0.93 19.79
N ASP A 226 15.82 0.42 18.86
CA ASP A 226 15.60 -0.89 18.22
C ASP A 226 15.56 -2.07 19.18
N ASP A 227 16.29 -2.01 20.30
CA ASP A 227 16.29 -3.05 21.35
C ASP A 227 15.03 -3.03 22.23
N GLU A 228 14.20 -1.99 22.10
CA GLU A 228 12.84 -1.93 22.65
C GLU A 228 11.78 -2.41 21.66
N PHE A 229 12.18 -3.05 20.56
CA PHE A 229 11.26 -3.75 19.67
C PHE A 229 11.47 -5.27 19.75
N ILE A 230 10.37 -6.01 19.73
CA ILE A 230 10.36 -7.47 19.64
C ILE A 230 9.85 -7.89 18.26
N THR A 231 10.35 -9.02 17.76
CA THR A 231 9.82 -9.60 16.54
C THR A 231 8.54 -10.36 16.85
N TYR A 232 7.42 -9.88 16.32
CA TYR A 232 6.17 -10.64 16.22
C TYR A 232 6.23 -11.53 14.99
N LYS A 233 5.90 -12.80 15.14
CA LYS A 233 5.72 -13.74 14.03
C LYS A 233 4.25 -14.11 14.00
N ASP A 234 3.66 -14.13 12.80
CA ASP A 234 2.30 -14.61 12.60
C ASP A 234 2.10 -15.97 13.31
N PRO A 235 1.23 -16.03 14.34
CA PRO A 235 1.08 -17.23 15.15
C PRO A 235 0.28 -18.33 14.43
N ASN A 236 -0.50 -17.96 13.41
CA ASN A 236 -1.45 -18.88 12.79
C ASN A 236 -0.81 -19.66 11.64
N GLU A 237 -0.13 -18.97 10.71
CA GLU A 237 0.44 -19.61 9.51
C GLU A 237 1.94 -19.36 9.33
N GLY A 238 2.55 -18.55 10.21
CA GLY A 238 3.94 -18.12 10.04
C GLY A 238 4.17 -17.29 8.78
N ALA A 239 3.12 -16.65 8.26
CA ALA A 239 3.11 -15.97 6.97
C ALA A 239 3.98 -14.71 6.93
N PHE A 240 4.25 -14.10 8.08
CA PHE A 240 5.05 -12.89 8.16
C PHE A 240 5.72 -12.70 9.53
N THR A 241 6.65 -11.76 9.56
CA THR A 241 7.24 -11.18 10.77
C THR A 241 7.14 -9.66 10.75
N LEU A 242 7.01 -9.04 11.92
CA LEU A 242 6.89 -7.60 12.12
C LEU A 242 7.61 -7.19 13.41
N LYS A 243 8.34 -6.07 13.43
CA LYS A 243 8.85 -5.53 14.71
C LYS A 243 7.79 -4.67 15.39
N VAL A 244 7.49 -4.97 16.64
CA VAL A 244 6.52 -4.24 17.48
C VAL A 244 7.20 -3.76 18.76
N PRO A 245 6.81 -2.60 19.34
CA PRO A 245 7.41 -2.16 20.59
C PRO A 245 7.17 -3.15 21.73
N LYS A 246 8.19 -3.31 22.57
CA LYS A 246 8.15 -4.19 23.74
C LYS A 246 7.05 -3.71 24.70
N GLY A 247 6.28 -4.67 25.23
CA GLY A 247 5.19 -4.41 26.17
C GLY A 247 3.85 -4.07 25.52
N TRP A 248 3.79 -3.96 24.19
CA TRP A 248 2.51 -3.86 23.49
C TRP A 248 1.85 -5.22 23.39
N LYS A 249 0.51 -5.24 23.55
CA LYS A 249 -0.30 -6.41 23.27
C LYS A 249 -0.54 -6.48 21.76
N VAL A 250 -0.20 -7.60 21.15
CA VAL A 250 -0.44 -7.85 19.72
C VAL A 250 -1.35 -9.05 19.60
N GLU A 251 -2.47 -8.87 18.90
CA GLU A 251 -3.46 -9.91 18.64
C GLU A 251 -3.70 -10.03 17.14
N GLY A 252 -3.98 -11.24 16.69
CA GLY A 252 -4.27 -11.55 15.31
C GLY A 252 -3.06 -12.08 14.52
N GLY A 253 -3.14 -12.00 13.21
CA GLY A 253 -2.24 -12.70 12.30
C GLY A 253 -2.92 -12.93 10.96
N VAL A 254 -2.49 -13.97 10.25
CA VAL A 254 -3.28 -14.46 9.11
C VAL A 254 -4.54 -15.10 9.67
N VAL A 255 -5.68 -14.65 9.17
CA VAL A 255 -6.99 -15.20 9.47
C VAL A 255 -7.63 -15.67 8.17
N ARG A 256 -8.32 -16.79 8.26
CA ARG A 256 -9.07 -17.39 7.16
C ARG A 256 -10.53 -17.45 7.57
N PRO A 257 -11.27 -16.31 7.53
CA PRO A 257 -12.72 -16.36 7.73
C PRO A 257 -13.39 -17.28 6.69
N TYR A 258 -12.72 -17.52 5.55
CA TYR A 258 -12.99 -18.62 4.64
C TYR A 258 -11.68 -19.12 3.97
N ILE A 259 -11.72 -19.76 2.80
CA ILE A 259 -10.54 -20.29 2.06
C ILE A 259 -9.43 -19.26 1.78
N ASP A 260 -9.78 -17.98 1.67
CA ASP A 260 -8.84 -16.92 1.34
C ASP A 260 -8.20 -16.32 2.59
N ALA A 261 -6.88 -16.11 2.52
CA ALA A 261 -6.13 -15.47 3.59
C ALA A 261 -6.45 -13.97 3.67
N ALA A 262 -6.77 -13.53 4.87
CA ALA A 262 -6.83 -12.13 5.26
C ALA A 262 -5.84 -11.90 6.42
N VAL A 263 -5.54 -10.63 6.67
CA VAL A 263 -4.71 -10.21 7.80
C VAL A 263 -5.56 -9.35 8.69
N ALA A 264 -5.64 -9.71 9.96
CA ALA A 264 -6.26 -8.90 11.00
C ALA A 264 -5.25 -8.76 12.13
N LEU A 265 -4.82 -7.54 12.40
CA LEU A 265 -3.86 -7.24 13.46
C LEU A 265 -4.39 -6.11 14.33
N GLU A 266 -4.38 -6.32 15.63
CA GLU A 266 -4.58 -5.27 16.62
C GLU A 266 -3.35 -5.17 17.52
N MET A 267 -2.76 -3.99 17.59
CA MET A 267 -1.57 -3.69 18.39
C MET A 267 -1.91 -2.57 19.35
N LYS A 268 -2.01 -2.89 20.64
CA LYS A 268 -2.45 -1.96 21.68
C LYS A 268 -1.35 -1.77 22.72
N LYS A 269 -1.06 -0.52 23.08
CA LYS A 269 -0.14 -0.19 24.17
C LYS A 269 -0.79 -0.37 25.54
N ASP A 270 -2.07 -0.08 25.60
CA ASP A 270 -2.91 -0.07 26.81
C ASP A 270 -4.14 -0.97 26.57
N ALA A 271 -4.76 -1.46 27.64
CA ALA A 271 -5.85 -2.43 27.53
C ALA A 271 -7.10 -1.80 26.90
N GLU A 272 -7.25 -0.49 27.10
CA GLU A 272 -8.34 0.38 26.68
C GLU A 272 -8.27 0.73 25.18
N GLY A 273 -7.12 0.54 24.52
CA GLY A 273 -6.94 0.89 23.10
C GLY A 273 -6.86 2.40 22.83
N ILE A 274 -6.56 3.21 23.85
CA ILE A 274 -6.30 4.65 23.76
C ILE A 274 -5.12 4.91 22.81
N THR A 275 -4.06 4.10 22.92
CA THR A 275 -2.95 4.07 21.97
C THR A 275 -2.92 2.73 21.24
N ALA A 276 -3.36 2.73 19.98
CA ALA A 276 -3.51 1.51 19.19
C ALA A 276 -3.17 1.70 17.71
N ILE A 277 -2.77 0.61 17.08
CA ILE A 277 -2.64 0.45 15.63
C ILE A 277 -3.43 -0.80 15.25
N SER A 278 -4.36 -0.67 14.30
CA SER A 278 -5.14 -1.79 13.77
C SER A 278 -4.96 -1.88 12.26
N TYR A 279 -4.80 -3.09 11.75
CA TYR A 279 -4.58 -3.33 10.32
C TYR A 279 -5.43 -4.50 9.85
N TYR A 280 -6.18 -4.25 8.77
CA TYR A 280 -7.10 -5.21 8.17
C TYR A 280 -6.90 -5.27 6.66
N ALA A 281 -6.60 -6.45 6.12
CA ALA A 281 -6.34 -6.62 4.70
C ALA A 281 -6.78 -8.01 4.18
N PRO A 282 -7.90 -8.10 3.45
CA PRO A 282 -8.95 -7.07 3.35
C PRO A 282 -9.71 -6.92 4.68
N LEU A 283 -10.29 -5.74 4.91
CA LEU A 283 -11.34 -5.55 5.90
C LEU A 283 -12.66 -6.10 5.34
N PRO A 284 -13.32 -7.06 6.00
CA PRO A 284 -14.65 -7.52 5.62
C PRO A 284 -15.70 -6.38 5.62
N PRO A 285 -16.73 -6.43 4.76
CA PRO A 285 -17.00 -7.45 3.74
C PRO A 285 -16.24 -7.22 2.42
N LEU A 286 -16.33 -8.20 1.52
CA LEU A 286 -15.98 -8.03 0.10
C LEU A 286 -17.20 -7.53 -0.67
N PHE A 287 -16.98 -6.89 -1.83
CA PHE A 287 -18.06 -6.26 -2.59
C PHE A 287 -18.07 -6.69 -4.06
N ALA A 288 -19.27 -6.81 -4.62
CA ALA A 288 -19.50 -7.04 -6.04
C ALA A 288 -20.13 -5.78 -6.64
N GLU A 289 -19.63 -5.33 -7.80
CA GLU A 289 -20.24 -4.21 -8.51
C GLU A 289 -21.64 -4.60 -9.01
N PRO A 290 -22.64 -3.71 -8.82
CA PRO A 290 -23.94 -3.88 -9.45
C PRO A 290 -23.80 -4.05 -10.96
N ASN A 291 -24.54 -5.01 -11.52
CA ASN A 291 -24.63 -5.19 -12.97
C ASN A 291 -26.03 -5.71 -13.35
N GLU A 292 -26.30 -5.76 -14.66
CA GLU A 292 -27.59 -6.19 -15.19
C GLU A 292 -27.91 -7.65 -14.82
N THR A 293 -26.93 -8.55 -14.86
CA THR A 293 -27.12 -9.97 -14.52
C THR A 293 -27.56 -10.16 -13.06
N LEU A 294 -26.91 -9.46 -12.13
CA LEU A 294 -27.23 -9.47 -10.70
C LEU A 294 -28.60 -8.85 -10.46
N SER A 295 -28.89 -7.72 -11.10
CA SER A 295 -30.19 -7.05 -11.01
C SER A 295 -31.34 -7.94 -11.51
N MET A 296 -31.17 -8.60 -12.66
CA MET A 296 -32.13 -9.57 -13.20
C MET A 296 -32.32 -10.78 -12.29
N ALA A 297 -31.26 -11.21 -11.59
CA ALA A 297 -31.32 -12.27 -10.59
C ALA A 297 -31.92 -11.82 -9.24
N GLY A 298 -32.31 -10.55 -9.11
CA GLY A 298 -32.92 -9.97 -7.90
C GLY A 298 -31.92 -9.43 -6.88
N PHE A 299 -30.62 -9.43 -7.20
CA PHE A 299 -29.56 -8.86 -6.36
C PHE A 299 -29.33 -7.40 -6.72
N ILE A 300 -30.05 -6.50 -6.03
CA ILE A 300 -29.87 -5.05 -6.13
C ILE A 300 -28.81 -4.56 -5.13
N GLU A 301 -28.41 -3.29 -5.24
CA GLU A 301 -27.49 -2.67 -4.30
C GLU A 301 -27.94 -2.82 -2.82
N GLY A 302 -27.00 -3.18 -1.95
CA GLY A 302 -27.23 -3.55 -0.56
C GLY A 302 -27.56 -5.03 -0.34
N SER A 303 -27.84 -5.79 -1.39
CA SER A 303 -28.12 -7.23 -1.28
C SER A 303 -26.86 -8.02 -0.93
N ARG A 304 -27.04 -9.10 -0.15
CA ARG A 304 -26.00 -10.11 0.02
C ARG A 304 -25.98 -11.03 -1.19
N TYR A 305 -24.80 -11.26 -1.73
CA TYR A 305 -24.56 -12.08 -2.90
C TYR A 305 -23.43 -13.07 -2.60
N ASN A 306 -23.71 -14.36 -2.80
CA ASN A 306 -22.70 -15.40 -2.67
C ASN A 306 -22.53 -16.11 -4.03
N PRO A 307 -21.45 -15.83 -4.79
CA PRO A 307 -21.23 -16.45 -6.10
C PRO A 307 -20.88 -17.95 -6.03
N SER A 308 -20.73 -18.50 -4.84
CA SER A 308 -20.04 -19.76 -4.59
C SER A 308 -20.85 -20.76 -3.77
N TYR A 309 -22.14 -20.49 -3.57
CA TYR A 309 -23.07 -21.36 -2.84
C TYR A 309 -22.58 -21.80 -1.45
N GLY A 310 -21.99 -20.87 -0.69
CA GLY A 310 -21.49 -21.14 0.66
C GLY A 310 -20.03 -21.58 0.72
N ALA A 311 -19.32 -21.58 -0.42
CA ALA A 311 -17.88 -21.57 -0.42
C ALA A 311 -17.34 -20.20 0.00
N ALA A 312 -16.98 -19.29 -0.90
CA ALA A 312 -16.53 -17.94 -0.56
C ALA A 312 -17.50 -17.12 0.33
N GLN A 313 -16.92 -16.08 0.94
CA GLN A 313 -17.60 -15.11 1.79
C GLN A 313 -18.76 -14.43 1.05
N ASP A 314 -19.87 -14.22 1.77
CA ASP A 314 -20.96 -13.37 1.31
C ASP A 314 -20.41 -11.99 0.95
N MET A 315 -20.60 -11.62 -0.30
CA MET A 315 -20.28 -10.31 -0.82
C MET A 315 -21.49 -9.41 -0.66
N ILE A 316 -21.27 -8.10 -0.60
CA ILE A 316 -22.35 -7.12 -0.70
C ILE A 316 -22.33 -6.54 -2.11
N VAL A 317 -23.49 -6.53 -2.78
CA VAL A 317 -23.64 -5.81 -4.04
C VAL A 317 -23.62 -4.32 -3.72
N TYR A 318 -22.54 -3.63 -4.10
CA TYR A 318 -22.35 -2.22 -3.78
C TYR A 318 -21.45 -1.57 -4.82
N HIS A 319 -21.78 -0.36 -5.25
CA HIS A 319 -20.93 0.37 -6.19
C HIS A 319 -19.53 0.60 -5.62
N TYR A 320 -18.54 0.74 -6.50
CA TYR A 320 -17.16 0.95 -6.06
C TYR A 320 -16.99 2.32 -5.38
N LEU A 321 -16.43 2.30 -4.17
CA LEU A 321 -16.06 3.50 -3.43
C LEU A 321 -14.54 3.76 -3.52
N PRO A 322 -14.12 4.91 -4.09
CA PRO A 322 -12.74 5.40 -3.95
C PRO A 322 -12.40 5.69 -2.48
N GLY A 323 -11.11 5.78 -2.15
CA GLY A 323 -10.63 5.79 -0.76
C GLY A 323 -11.31 6.81 0.16
N GLN A 324 -11.47 8.06 -0.26
CA GLN A 324 -12.13 9.08 0.59
C GLN A 324 -13.62 8.82 0.80
N SER A 325 -14.32 8.40 -0.26
CA SER A 325 -15.73 8.01 -0.18
C SER A 325 -15.91 6.78 0.70
N TYR A 326 -15.03 5.77 0.58
CA TYR A 326 -15.06 4.60 1.46
C TYR A 326 -14.91 4.97 2.93
N ILE A 327 -13.96 5.87 3.26
CA ILE A 327 -13.78 6.35 4.63
C ILE A 327 -15.06 7.02 5.14
N ARG A 328 -15.64 7.92 4.36
CA ARG A 328 -16.78 8.75 4.79
C ARG A 328 -18.10 7.99 4.85
N GLU A 329 -18.38 7.22 3.81
CA GLU A 329 -19.70 6.64 3.53
C GLU A 329 -19.84 5.23 4.10
N TRP A 330 -18.75 4.45 4.13
CA TRP A 330 -18.79 3.07 4.60
C TRP A 330 -18.16 2.90 5.99
N LEU A 331 -16.92 3.34 6.16
CA LEU A 331 -16.13 3.02 7.35
C LEU A 331 -16.52 3.87 8.57
N LEU A 332 -16.61 5.20 8.42
CA LEU A 332 -16.90 6.10 9.53
C LEU A 332 -18.24 5.82 10.23
N PRO A 333 -19.36 5.50 9.53
CA PRO A 333 -20.61 5.12 10.19
C PRO A 333 -20.47 3.89 11.08
N GLN A 334 -19.65 2.91 10.70
CA GLN A 334 -19.39 1.72 11.50
C GLN A 334 -18.57 2.05 12.74
N ILE A 335 -17.51 2.87 12.59
CA ILE A 335 -16.70 3.32 13.73
C ILE A 335 -17.55 4.13 14.73
N ARG A 336 -18.49 4.96 14.23
CA ARG A 336 -19.41 5.74 15.07
C ARG A 336 -20.34 4.91 15.95
N GLN A 337 -20.58 3.64 15.62
CA GLN A 337 -21.36 2.76 16.50
C GLN A 337 -20.65 2.50 17.83
N TYR A 338 -19.32 2.52 17.83
CA TYR A 338 -18.48 2.32 19.01
C TYR A 338 -17.92 3.63 19.57
N TYR A 339 -17.69 4.62 18.71
CA TYR A 339 -17.11 5.92 19.04
C TYR A 339 -17.98 7.06 18.50
N PRO A 340 -19.08 7.40 19.19
CA PRO A 340 -20.12 8.27 18.62
C PRO A 340 -19.67 9.71 18.34
N ASP A 341 -18.64 10.20 19.03
CA ASP A 341 -18.10 11.55 18.87
C ASP A 341 -17.00 11.65 17.79
N ILE A 342 -16.66 10.54 17.13
CA ILE A 342 -15.61 10.54 16.11
C ILE A 342 -15.98 11.41 14.90
N ARG A 343 -15.03 12.25 14.50
CA ARG A 343 -15.15 13.14 13.33
C ARG A 343 -13.87 13.18 12.52
N ILE A 344 -14.04 13.36 11.21
CA ILE A 344 -12.94 13.60 10.27
C ILE A 344 -12.56 15.09 10.35
N LEU A 345 -11.28 15.36 10.58
CA LEU A 345 -10.68 16.70 10.57
C LEU A 345 -10.21 17.11 9.18
N SER A 346 -9.53 16.19 8.51
CA SER A 346 -8.99 16.39 7.17
C SER A 346 -9.00 15.06 6.42
N SER A 347 -9.07 15.11 5.09
CA SER A 347 -9.05 13.94 4.23
C SER A 347 -8.34 14.31 2.93
N ARG A 348 -7.45 13.45 2.44
CA ARG A 348 -6.71 13.66 1.19
C ARG A 348 -6.43 12.35 0.47
N ASP A 349 -6.35 12.42 -0.85
CA ASP A 349 -5.88 11.31 -1.67
C ASP A 349 -4.38 11.12 -1.52
N ARG A 350 -3.95 9.86 -1.62
CA ARG A 350 -2.55 9.42 -1.52
C ARG A 350 -2.14 8.63 -2.76
N PRO A 351 -2.21 9.21 -3.98
CA PRO A 351 -1.80 8.52 -5.20
C PRO A 351 -0.30 8.20 -5.22
N ASP A 352 0.50 8.89 -4.40
CA ASP A 352 1.91 8.59 -4.17
C ASP A 352 2.12 7.17 -3.61
N LEU A 353 1.19 6.67 -2.79
CA LEU A 353 1.25 5.32 -2.22
C LEU A 353 0.90 4.22 -3.24
N LEU A 354 0.34 4.59 -4.40
CA LEU A 354 -0.05 3.66 -5.46
C LEU A 354 1.09 3.40 -6.46
N LYS A 355 2.08 4.31 -6.57
CA LYS A 355 3.08 4.31 -7.65
C LYS A 355 3.97 3.07 -7.71
N SER A 356 4.10 2.35 -6.60
CA SER A 356 4.94 1.17 -6.47
C SER A 356 4.17 -0.15 -6.60
N LEU A 357 2.86 -0.09 -6.82
CA LEU A 357 2.03 -1.27 -7.00
C LEU A 357 2.23 -1.88 -8.40
N PRO A 358 2.37 -3.21 -8.49
CA PRO A 358 2.50 -3.88 -9.77
C PRO A 358 1.19 -3.76 -10.57
N GLN A 359 1.30 -3.27 -11.81
CA GLN A 359 0.22 -3.31 -12.79
C GLN A 359 -0.10 -4.76 -13.15
N ILE A 360 -1.38 -5.08 -13.40
CA ILE A 360 -1.81 -6.42 -13.79
C ILE A 360 -2.27 -6.36 -15.25
N PRO A 361 -1.48 -6.86 -16.23
CA PRO A 361 -1.76 -6.64 -17.65
C PRO A 361 -3.09 -7.25 -18.16
N TRP A 362 -3.66 -8.20 -17.42
CA TRP A 362 -4.80 -9.00 -17.86
C TRP A 362 -6.12 -8.65 -17.15
N PHE A 363 -6.09 -7.76 -16.15
CA PHE A 363 -7.29 -7.30 -15.44
C PHE A 363 -7.44 -5.80 -15.64
N ASP A 364 -8.68 -5.32 -15.81
CA ASP A 364 -8.96 -3.91 -15.54
C ASP A 364 -8.97 -3.72 -14.03
N VAL A 365 -8.02 -2.92 -13.54
CA VAL A 365 -7.82 -2.69 -12.11
C VAL A 365 -7.92 -1.20 -11.83
N SER A 366 -8.92 -0.82 -11.04
CA SER A 366 -9.06 0.53 -10.50
C SER A 366 -8.60 0.53 -9.06
N GLN A 367 -7.73 1.47 -8.69
CA GLN A 367 -7.17 1.58 -7.34
C GLN A 367 -7.29 3.01 -6.83
N SER A 368 -7.55 3.14 -5.54
CA SER A 368 -7.57 4.43 -4.85
C SER A 368 -6.95 4.28 -3.46
N CYS A 369 -6.21 5.29 -3.03
CA CYS A 369 -5.71 5.36 -1.67
C CYS A 369 -6.00 6.74 -1.10
N ALA A 370 -6.48 6.78 0.14
CA ALA A 370 -6.77 8.00 0.85
C ALA A 370 -6.34 7.90 2.32
N GLU A 371 -6.05 9.05 2.90
CA GLU A 371 -5.78 9.23 4.30
C GLU A 371 -6.73 10.27 4.88
N ALA A 372 -7.30 9.98 6.06
CA ALA A 372 -8.10 10.91 6.82
C ALA A 372 -7.57 11.05 8.24
N GLU A 373 -7.45 12.28 8.73
CA GLU A 373 -7.21 12.55 10.14
C GLU A 373 -8.53 12.58 10.88
N VAL A 374 -8.59 11.91 12.02
CA VAL A 374 -9.79 11.79 12.84
C VAL A 374 -9.50 12.21 14.27
N GLU A 375 -10.54 12.68 14.95
CA GLU A 375 -10.54 12.87 16.40
C GLU A 375 -11.82 12.34 17.01
N GLY A 376 -11.73 11.89 18.26
CA GLY A 376 -12.85 11.37 19.04
C GLY A 376 -12.41 11.03 20.46
N THR A 377 -13.22 10.25 21.15
CA THR A 377 -12.95 9.82 22.53
C THR A 377 -12.93 8.30 22.63
N VAL A 378 -11.88 7.75 23.24
CA VAL A 378 -11.74 6.31 23.55
C VAL A 378 -11.62 6.19 25.07
N GLU A 379 -12.54 5.44 25.70
CA GLU A 379 -12.56 5.24 27.16
C GLU A 379 -12.41 6.56 27.95
N GLY A 380 -13.16 7.60 27.55
CA GLY A 380 -13.14 8.93 28.17
C GLY A 380 -11.92 9.80 27.84
N THR A 381 -10.94 9.29 27.09
CA THR A 381 -9.72 10.02 26.70
C THR A 381 -9.84 10.56 25.28
N LYS A 382 -9.58 11.86 25.09
CA LYS A 382 -9.50 12.46 23.76
C LYS A 382 -8.33 11.88 22.99
N VAL A 383 -8.61 11.35 21.80
CA VAL A 383 -7.61 10.81 20.88
C VAL A 383 -7.66 11.53 19.54
N LYS A 384 -6.49 11.58 18.90
CA LYS A 384 -6.37 11.87 17.47
C LYS A 384 -5.77 10.67 16.78
N GLY A 385 -6.12 10.48 15.53
CA GLY A 385 -5.68 9.33 14.76
C GLY A 385 -5.71 9.59 13.26
N LYS A 386 -5.28 8.58 12.51
CA LYS A 386 -5.44 8.56 11.06
C LYS A 386 -6.03 7.24 10.63
N ILE A 387 -6.80 7.33 9.55
CA ILE A 387 -7.35 6.23 8.80
C ILE A 387 -6.67 6.27 7.44
N VAL A 388 -5.97 5.20 7.07
CA VAL A 388 -5.44 5.02 5.72
C VAL A 388 -6.19 3.86 5.07
N VAL A 389 -6.84 4.14 3.95
CA VAL A 389 -7.61 3.16 3.19
C VAL A 389 -6.99 2.99 1.82
N PHE A 390 -6.89 1.74 1.39
CA PHE A 390 -6.59 1.36 0.02
C PHE A 390 -7.77 0.56 -0.52
N THR A 391 -8.49 1.09 -1.50
CA THR A 391 -9.55 0.37 -2.20
C THR A 391 -9.06 -0.12 -3.56
N GLN A 392 -9.46 -1.33 -3.91
CA GLN A 392 -9.10 -1.97 -5.17
C GLN A 392 -10.32 -2.65 -5.76
N LEU A 393 -10.58 -2.32 -7.02
CA LEU A 393 -11.58 -2.94 -7.88
C LEU A 393 -10.88 -3.72 -8.99
N ILE A 394 -11.31 -4.96 -9.18
CA ILE A 394 -10.76 -5.89 -10.15
C ILE A 394 -11.91 -6.36 -11.05
N ARG A 395 -11.76 -6.18 -12.36
CA ARG A 395 -12.71 -6.67 -13.36
C ARG A 395 -12.07 -7.78 -14.21
N PRO A 396 -12.45 -9.05 -13.97
CA PRO A 396 -11.99 -10.18 -14.78
C PRO A 396 -12.46 -10.10 -16.22
N PRO A 397 -11.59 -10.42 -17.21
CA PRO A 397 -12.04 -10.68 -18.56
C PRO A 397 -13.10 -11.77 -18.57
N GLY A 398 -14.24 -11.51 -19.20
CA GLY A 398 -15.34 -12.48 -19.33
C GLY A 398 -16.31 -12.55 -18.14
N MET A 399 -16.06 -11.86 -17.03
CA MET A 399 -17.06 -11.72 -15.95
C MET A 399 -17.86 -10.42 -16.12
N SER A 400 -19.18 -10.51 -15.87
CA SER A 400 -20.07 -9.34 -15.97
C SER A 400 -19.99 -8.41 -14.75
N SER A 401 -19.41 -8.83 -13.62
CA SER A 401 -19.29 -8.02 -12.38
C SER A 401 -17.83 -7.84 -11.98
N GLY A 402 -17.46 -6.63 -11.57
CA GLY A 402 -16.22 -6.36 -10.88
C GLY A 402 -16.30 -6.72 -9.39
N ILE A 403 -15.18 -7.13 -8.81
CA ILE A 403 -15.05 -7.40 -7.38
C ILE A 403 -14.16 -6.34 -6.76
N TRP A 404 -14.59 -5.74 -5.65
CA TRP A 404 -13.76 -4.77 -4.94
C TRP A 404 -13.68 -5.01 -3.44
N LEU A 405 -12.62 -4.49 -2.85
CA LEU A 405 -12.29 -4.63 -1.44
C LEU A 405 -11.53 -3.43 -0.91
N ALA A 406 -11.39 -3.35 0.41
CA ALA A 406 -10.66 -2.32 1.11
C ALA A 406 -9.64 -2.92 2.09
N ASN A 407 -8.41 -2.42 2.05
CA ASN A 407 -7.43 -2.60 3.11
C ASN A 407 -7.42 -1.34 3.98
N VAL A 408 -7.40 -1.52 5.30
CA VAL A 408 -7.58 -0.42 6.25
C VAL A 408 -6.49 -0.47 7.33
N LEU A 409 -5.77 0.63 7.48
CA LEU A 409 -4.85 0.89 8.60
C LEU A 409 -5.45 2.02 9.43
N LEU A 410 -5.61 1.76 10.73
CA LEU A 410 -6.12 2.69 11.71
C LEU A 410 -5.06 2.87 12.78
N TYR A 411 -4.83 4.10 13.23
CA TYR A 411 -4.06 4.32 14.44
C TYR A 411 -4.55 5.54 15.18
N ASN A 412 -4.55 5.46 16.50
CA ASN A 412 -5.02 6.51 17.40
C ASN A 412 -4.12 6.60 18.63
N ALA A 413 -3.94 7.82 19.11
CA ALA A 413 -3.22 8.13 20.34
C ALA A 413 -3.75 9.43 20.96
N PRO A 414 -3.42 9.72 22.22
CA PRO A 414 -3.54 11.07 22.76
C PRO A 414 -2.81 12.06 21.85
N PRO A 415 -3.34 13.28 21.62
CA PRO A 415 -2.79 14.23 20.64
C PRO A 415 -1.27 14.47 20.74
N GLN A 416 -0.73 14.45 21.97
CA GLN A 416 0.68 14.68 22.24
C GLN A 416 1.60 13.52 21.82
N LYS A 417 1.03 12.31 21.65
CA LYS A 417 1.75 11.08 21.30
C LYS A 417 1.54 10.64 19.85
N LEU A 418 0.71 11.35 19.08
CA LEU A 418 0.36 10.95 17.71
C LEU A 418 1.60 10.90 16.80
N GLU A 419 2.50 11.87 16.89
CA GLU A 419 3.72 11.90 16.06
C GLU A 419 4.67 10.73 16.35
N GLN A 420 4.84 10.38 17.64
CA GLN A 420 5.57 9.17 18.03
C GLN A 420 4.88 7.90 17.50
N LEU A 421 3.55 7.83 17.57
CA LEU A 421 2.80 6.69 17.06
C LEU A 421 2.95 6.53 15.54
N GLU A 422 2.91 7.62 14.78
CA GLU A 422 3.12 7.61 13.34
C GLU A 422 4.53 7.11 12.98
N ALA A 423 5.54 7.56 13.72
CA ALA A 423 6.90 7.11 13.50
C ALA A 423 7.09 5.63 13.89
N ILE A 424 6.39 5.14 14.93
CA ILE A 424 6.32 3.71 15.25
C ILE A 424 5.63 2.92 14.13
N ALA A 425 4.50 3.40 13.60
CA ALA A 425 3.78 2.76 12.51
C ALA A 425 4.61 2.67 11.22
N ASN A 426 5.39 3.72 10.91
CA ASN A 426 6.33 3.69 9.79
C ASN A 426 7.45 2.67 9.99
N LYS A 427 8.00 2.57 11.21
CA LYS A 427 9.02 1.56 11.52
C LYS A 427 8.45 0.13 11.46
N MET A 428 7.22 -0.06 11.94
CA MET A 428 6.50 -1.33 11.81
C MET A 428 6.38 -1.71 10.33
N LYS A 429 5.88 -0.81 9.49
CA LYS A 429 5.87 -0.96 8.04
C LYS A 429 7.26 -1.37 7.51
N ASP A 430 8.30 -0.61 7.78
CA ASP A 430 9.64 -0.88 7.23
C ASP A 430 10.24 -2.22 7.67
N THR A 431 9.74 -2.82 8.75
CA THR A 431 10.19 -4.12 9.29
C THR A 431 9.26 -5.29 8.96
N PHE A 432 8.14 -5.03 8.31
CA PHE A 432 7.21 -6.06 7.89
C PHE A 432 7.83 -6.94 6.81
N ARG A 433 7.91 -8.26 7.04
CA ARG A 433 8.49 -9.23 6.10
C ARG A 433 7.57 -10.42 5.94
N VAL A 434 7.10 -10.66 4.71
CA VAL A 434 6.34 -11.87 4.36
C VAL A 434 7.32 -13.04 4.20
N ASP A 435 6.95 -14.22 4.70
CA ASP A 435 7.66 -15.47 4.43
C ASP A 435 7.49 -15.83 2.93
N PRO A 436 8.58 -15.85 2.14
CA PRO A 436 8.50 -16.13 0.71
C PRO A 436 7.92 -17.52 0.40
N ALA A 437 8.21 -18.52 1.22
CA ALA A 437 7.72 -19.88 1.01
C ALA A 437 6.21 -19.96 1.26
N TRP A 438 5.72 -19.26 2.28
CA TRP A 438 4.27 -19.14 2.51
C TRP A 438 3.59 -18.39 1.37
N ALA A 439 4.15 -17.28 0.90
CA ALA A 439 3.59 -16.50 -0.20
C ALA A 439 3.48 -17.33 -1.50
N VAL A 440 4.48 -18.16 -1.80
CA VAL A 440 4.44 -19.07 -2.96
C VAL A 440 3.34 -20.13 -2.82
N ARG A 441 3.17 -20.73 -1.63
CA ARG A 441 2.09 -21.71 -1.38
C ARG A 441 0.71 -21.07 -1.53
N GLU A 442 0.50 -19.91 -0.92
CA GLU A 442 -0.78 -19.19 -1.02
C GLU A 442 -1.06 -18.83 -2.48
N ALA A 443 -0.06 -18.33 -3.20
CA ALA A 443 -0.16 -18.05 -4.63
C ALA A 443 -0.60 -19.26 -5.47
N GLN A 444 -0.11 -20.46 -5.17
CA GLN A 444 -0.48 -21.69 -5.88
C GLN A 444 -1.91 -22.12 -5.55
N GLU A 445 -2.28 -22.13 -4.27
CA GLU A 445 -3.62 -22.48 -3.82
C GLU A 445 -4.68 -21.53 -4.41
N GLN A 446 -4.34 -20.26 -4.51
CA GLN A 446 -5.19 -19.24 -5.12
C GLN A 446 -5.40 -19.42 -6.64
N ILE A 447 -4.40 -19.94 -7.36
CA ILE A 447 -4.57 -20.27 -8.78
C ILE A 447 -5.56 -21.42 -8.93
N LYS A 448 -5.41 -22.48 -8.12
CA LYS A 448 -6.33 -23.63 -8.11
C LYS A 448 -7.76 -23.18 -7.79
N ARG A 449 -7.93 -22.35 -6.75
CA ARG A 449 -9.23 -21.78 -6.37
C ARG A 449 -9.85 -20.93 -7.48
N SER A 450 -9.06 -20.07 -8.11
CA SER A 450 -9.53 -19.23 -9.22
C SER A 450 -10.07 -20.07 -10.38
N GLN A 451 -9.44 -21.20 -10.69
CA GLN A 451 -9.93 -22.11 -11.74
C GLN A 451 -11.28 -22.74 -11.38
N ILE A 452 -11.45 -23.18 -10.13
CA ILE A 452 -12.71 -23.77 -9.63
C ILE A 452 -13.84 -22.73 -9.65
N ILE A 453 -13.56 -21.50 -9.19
CA ILE A 453 -14.54 -20.41 -9.19
C ILE A 453 -14.94 -20.01 -10.60
N SER A 454 -13.99 -19.90 -11.54
CA SER A 454 -14.29 -19.59 -12.93
C SER A 454 -15.19 -20.64 -13.59
N GLN A 455 -14.91 -21.93 -13.38
CA GLN A 455 -15.77 -23.02 -13.88
C GLN A 455 -17.18 -22.94 -13.27
N SER A 456 -17.27 -22.68 -11.97
CA SER A 456 -18.56 -22.52 -11.28
C SER A 456 -19.34 -21.30 -11.77
N ALA A 457 -18.65 -20.20 -12.08
CA ALA A 457 -19.27 -18.98 -12.60
C ALA A 457 -19.87 -19.19 -14.00
N ASP A 458 -19.19 -19.94 -14.87
CA ASP A 458 -19.71 -20.31 -16.18
C ASP A 458 -20.99 -21.16 -16.06
N ASP A 459 -21.02 -22.08 -15.08
CA ASP A 459 -22.19 -22.90 -14.78
C ASP A 459 -23.36 -22.06 -14.25
N VAL A 460 -23.10 -21.09 -13.37
CA VAL A 460 -24.12 -20.15 -12.86
C VAL A 460 -24.67 -19.28 -13.98
N ALA A 461 -23.80 -18.70 -14.81
CA ALA A 461 -24.22 -17.88 -15.94
C ALA A 461 -25.13 -18.66 -16.90
N ARG A 462 -24.81 -19.94 -17.15
CA ARG A 462 -25.63 -20.86 -17.93
C ARG A 462 -27.00 -21.11 -17.29
N ILE A 463 -27.06 -21.36 -15.97
CA ILE A 463 -28.33 -21.58 -15.24
C ILE A 463 -29.20 -20.32 -15.26
N ILE A 464 -28.61 -19.14 -15.06
CA ILE A 464 -29.33 -17.86 -15.11
C ILE A 464 -29.91 -17.65 -16.51
N ARG A 465 -29.13 -17.90 -17.57
CA ARG A 465 -29.59 -17.79 -18.95
C ARG A 465 -30.77 -18.74 -19.23
N GLN A 466 -30.66 -19.99 -18.82
CA GLN A 466 -31.75 -20.98 -18.95
C GLN A 466 -33.01 -20.56 -18.20
N THR A 467 -32.86 -19.99 -17.01
CA THR A 467 -34.00 -19.51 -16.21
C THR A 467 -34.70 -18.34 -16.89
N TYR A 468 -33.93 -17.41 -17.48
CA TYR A 468 -34.47 -16.31 -18.27
C TYR A 468 -35.20 -16.81 -19.52
N GLU A 469 -34.54 -17.67 -20.32
CA GLU A 469 -35.14 -18.28 -21.53
C GLU A 469 -36.47 -18.97 -21.19
N LYS A 470 -36.51 -19.72 -20.08
CA LYS A 470 -37.73 -20.39 -19.61
C LYS A 470 -38.82 -19.42 -19.18
N ARG A 471 -38.49 -18.33 -18.47
CA ARG A 471 -39.47 -17.31 -18.07
C ARG A 471 -40.02 -16.56 -19.28
N SER A 472 -39.18 -16.23 -20.25
CA SER A 472 -39.62 -15.60 -21.51
C SER A 472 -40.62 -16.52 -22.23
N ALA A 473 -40.27 -17.79 -22.43
CA ALA A 473 -41.15 -18.75 -23.10
C ALA A 473 -42.51 -18.90 -22.39
N VAL A 474 -42.53 -18.88 -21.05
CA VAL A 474 -43.78 -18.93 -20.27
C VAL A 474 -44.60 -17.64 -20.45
N MET A 475 -43.96 -16.47 -20.45
CA MET A 475 -44.65 -15.19 -20.65
C MET A 475 -45.18 -15.05 -22.08
N ASP A 476 -44.43 -15.52 -23.08
CA ASP A 476 -44.85 -15.59 -24.46
C ASP A 476 -46.09 -16.48 -24.60
N GLU A 477 -46.08 -17.66 -23.96
CA GLU A 477 -47.22 -18.57 -23.93
C GLU A 477 -48.45 -17.97 -23.22
N ILE A 478 -48.26 -17.25 -22.12
CA ILE A 478 -49.34 -16.54 -21.42
C ILE A 478 -49.91 -15.42 -22.29
N SER A 479 -49.06 -14.58 -22.87
CA SER A 479 -49.44 -13.49 -23.78
C SER A 479 -50.23 -14.01 -24.98
N ARG A 480 -49.76 -15.13 -25.56
CA ARG A 480 -50.39 -15.83 -26.66
C ARG A 480 -51.77 -16.35 -26.28
N LYS A 481 -51.92 -17.00 -25.12
CA LYS A 481 -53.22 -17.44 -24.57
C LYS A 481 -54.17 -16.28 -24.31
N TRP A 482 -53.67 -15.16 -23.81
CA TRP A 482 -54.45 -13.93 -23.62
C TRP A 482 -54.90 -13.32 -24.96
N SER A 483 -54.02 -13.25 -25.94
CA SER A 483 -54.34 -12.78 -27.30
C SER A 483 -55.41 -13.66 -27.94
N ASN A 484 -55.27 -14.98 -27.80
CA ASN A 484 -56.27 -15.95 -28.23
C ASN A 484 -57.62 -15.72 -27.53
N ALA A 485 -57.64 -15.57 -26.20
CA ALA A 485 -58.87 -15.30 -25.46
C ALA A 485 -59.56 -13.99 -25.88
N ILE A 486 -58.80 -12.91 -26.10
CA ILE A 486 -59.34 -11.60 -26.52
C ILE A 486 -59.87 -11.65 -27.96
N LEU A 487 -59.15 -12.32 -28.87
CA LEU A 487 -59.53 -12.44 -30.28
C LEU A 487 -60.55 -13.53 -30.54
N GLY A 488 -61.02 -14.24 -29.50
CA GLY A 488 -61.90 -15.39 -29.64
C GLY A 488 -61.25 -16.46 -30.52
N LYS A 489 -60.07 -16.92 -30.13
CA LYS A 489 -59.30 -17.97 -30.81
C LYS A 489 -58.85 -19.04 -29.83
N VAL A 490 -58.61 -20.24 -30.32
CA VAL A 490 -58.09 -21.40 -29.58
C VAL A 490 -56.97 -22.05 -30.37
N ASP A 491 -56.10 -22.76 -29.68
CA ASP A 491 -55.11 -23.64 -30.32
C ASP A 491 -55.63 -25.06 -30.26
N LEU A 492 -55.58 -25.74 -31.40
CA LEU A 492 -56.04 -27.11 -31.51
C LEU A 492 -54.83 -28.03 -31.61
N VAL A 493 -54.79 -29.02 -30.74
CA VAL A 493 -53.79 -30.10 -30.82
C VAL A 493 -54.45 -31.25 -31.56
N ASP A 494 -53.89 -31.62 -32.71
CA ASP A 494 -54.29 -32.83 -33.42
C ASP A 494 -53.90 -34.06 -32.59
N SER A 495 -54.87 -34.89 -32.22
CA SER A 495 -54.65 -36.05 -31.34
C SER A 495 -53.86 -37.19 -31.99
N GLU A 496 -53.80 -37.25 -33.32
CA GLU A 496 -53.09 -38.32 -34.04
C GLU A 496 -51.65 -37.93 -34.41
N THR A 497 -51.43 -36.66 -34.74
CA THR A 497 -50.11 -36.16 -35.20
C THR A 497 -49.36 -35.33 -34.15
N GLY A 498 -50.05 -34.85 -33.11
CA GLY A 498 -49.48 -33.93 -32.11
C GLY A 498 -49.22 -32.51 -32.63
N GLU A 499 -49.62 -32.22 -33.88
CA GLU A 499 -49.42 -30.93 -34.51
C GLU A 499 -50.38 -29.88 -33.92
N ILE A 500 -49.84 -28.71 -33.56
CA ILE A 500 -50.62 -27.62 -32.97
C ILE A 500 -51.01 -26.64 -34.05
N ASN A 501 -52.31 -26.50 -34.28
CA ASN A 501 -52.88 -25.51 -35.18
C ASN A 501 -53.23 -24.25 -34.37
N TRP A 502 -52.49 -23.18 -34.60
CA TRP A 502 -52.54 -21.95 -33.81
C TRP A 502 -53.63 -20.98 -34.27
N GLY A 503 -54.33 -20.36 -33.32
CA GLY A 503 -55.17 -19.19 -33.60
C GLY A 503 -56.46 -19.45 -34.38
N VAL A 504 -57.07 -20.62 -34.20
CA VAL A 504 -58.34 -21.01 -34.83
C VAL A 504 -59.50 -20.28 -34.15
N PRO A 505 -60.49 -19.71 -34.88
CA PRO A 505 -61.64 -19.06 -34.26
C PRO A 505 -62.34 -19.94 -33.23
N SER A 506 -62.55 -19.40 -32.04
CA SER A 506 -63.28 -20.02 -30.94
C SER A 506 -64.78 -19.90 -31.20
N GLY A 507 -65.54 -20.97 -30.94
CA GLY A 507 -67.00 -20.93 -31.06
C GLY A 507 -67.63 -22.18 -31.65
N SER A 508 -66.90 -23.28 -31.77
CA SER A 508 -67.42 -24.56 -32.25
C SER A 508 -67.05 -25.71 -31.31
N ASN A 509 -67.94 -26.68 -31.16
CA ASN A 509 -67.72 -27.85 -30.28
C ASN A 509 -66.78 -28.89 -30.91
N TYR A 510 -66.74 -28.96 -32.25
CA TYR A 510 -65.93 -29.91 -33.02
C TYR A 510 -65.20 -29.20 -34.15
N TYR A 511 -63.93 -29.52 -34.35
CA TYR A 511 -63.09 -28.94 -35.39
C TYR A 511 -62.56 -30.04 -36.32
N TRP A 512 -62.60 -29.78 -37.62
CA TRP A 512 -62.19 -30.73 -38.65
C TRP A 512 -61.11 -30.11 -39.53
N ARG A 513 -60.05 -30.89 -39.83
CA ARG A 513 -58.94 -30.47 -40.70
C ARG A 513 -59.08 -31.10 -42.09
N GLN A 514 -58.95 -30.30 -43.14
CA GLN A 514 -58.88 -30.74 -44.54
C GLN A 514 -57.78 -29.94 -45.25
N GLY A 515 -56.60 -30.53 -45.40
CA GLY A 515 -55.41 -29.79 -45.86
C GLY A 515 -55.07 -28.65 -44.90
N ASP A 516 -55.00 -27.43 -45.41
CA ASP A 516 -54.73 -26.20 -44.64
C ASP A 516 -56.00 -25.56 -44.05
N LEU A 517 -57.19 -26.08 -44.37
CA LEU A 517 -58.47 -25.53 -43.92
C LEU A 517 -58.94 -26.20 -42.62
N ILE A 518 -59.33 -25.38 -41.64
CA ILE A 518 -59.91 -25.83 -40.36
C ILE A 518 -61.36 -25.33 -40.30
N ILE A 519 -62.29 -26.26 -40.06
CA ILE A 519 -63.73 -26.00 -40.07
C ILE A 519 -64.31 -26.35 -38.70
N GLY A 520 -64.98 -25.38 -38.07
CA GLY A 520 -65.72 -25.57 -36.82
C GLY A 520 -67.17 -26.00 -37.06
N THR A 521 -67.68 -26.93 -36.24
CA THR A 521 -69.06 -27.45 -36.26
C THR A 521 -69.59 -27.63 -34.84
N GLU A 522 -70.91 -27.57 -34.65
CA GLU A 522 -71.56 -27.76 -33.34
C GLU A 522 -71.83 -29.23 -32.99
N ILE A 523 -71.80 -30.11 -33.98
CA ILE A 523 -72.13 -31.54 -33.88
C ILE A 523 -70.91 -32.40 -34.23
N HIS A 524 -70.83 -33.62 -33.68
CA HIS A 524 -69.72 -34.57 -33.91
C HIS A 524 -69.74 -35.17 -35.34
N GLU A 525 -70.53 -34.62 -36.25
CA GLU A 525 -70.57 -35.12 -37.63
C GLU A 525 -69.55 -34.37 -38.48
N ARG A 526 -68.72 -35.13 -39.21
CA ARG A 526 -67.76 -34.55 -40.14
C ARG A 526 -68.55 -33.77 -41.20
N PRO A 527 -68.28 -32.47 -41.42
CA PRO A 527 -69.01 -31.70 -42.40
C PRO A 527 -68.82 -32.32 -43.78
N SER A 528 -69.95 -32.64 -44.43
CA SER A 528 -69.99 -33.07 -45.83
C SER A 528 -69.73 -31.86 -46.70
N ILE A 529 -68.59 -31.83 -47.40
CA ILE A 529 -68.25 -30.80 -48.37
C ILE A 529 -68.12 -31.50 -49.71
N ASP A 530 -69.22 -31.54 -50.46
CA ASP A 530 -69.16 -31.83 -51.89
C ASP A 530 -68.79 -30.53 -52.62
N SER A 531 -67.58 -30.54 -53.19
CA SER A 531 -66.95 -29.62 -54.16
C SER A 531 -66.86 -28.12 -53.81
#